data_AF-A0A1G4YZT7-F1
#
_entry.id   AF-A0A1G4YZT7-F1
#
_cell.length_a   1.000
_cell.length_b   1.000
_cell.length_c   1.000
_cell.angle_alpha   90.00
_cell.angle_beta   90.00
_cell.angle_gamma   90.00
#
_symmetry.space_group_name_H-M   'P 1'
#
loop_
_entity.id
_entity.type
_entity.pdbx_description
1 polymer ?
#
loop_
_entity_poly.entity_id
_entity_poly.type
_entity_poly.pdbx_seq_one_letter_code
_entity_poly.pdbx_strand_id
1 'polypeptide(L)'
;MEKISTVDSPANVTGLQRLEMVKADPVTMSIVAQRVADGETLKEMALDWDVPHGLFQLWIGASSDRMAVYESALRMRADAEIHNALKASRDEFILDKDGEFILDENGAPIKKDVRWARLQVATSLKVAEKWDSGRFGPKQAKQERNGEISDEGIGELARRLAGAFAARSGLPG
;
A
#
# COMPACT_ATOMS: atom_id res chain seq x y z
N MET A 1 50.73 -12.34 -4.11
CA MET A 1 49.48 -13.02 -3.71
C MET A 1 48.77 -12.04 -2.78
N GLU A 2 47.94 -11.17 -3.36
CA GLU A 2 47.24 -10.13 -2.61
C GLU A 2 46.24 -10.79 -1.65
N LYS A 3 46.38 -10.49 -0.37
CA LYS A 3 45.39 -10.85 0.64
C LYS A 3 44.15 -10.00 0.35
N ILE A 4 43.06 -10.66 -0.06
CA ILE A 4 41.73 -10.07 -0.14
C ILE A 4 41.36 -9.64 1.29
N SER A 5 41.59 -8.36 1.61
CA SER A 5 41.14 -7.74 2.85
C SER A 5 39.78 -7.12 2.60
N THR A 6 38.72 -7.88 2.87
CA THR A 6 37.38 -7.36 3.20
C THR A 6 36.58 -8.50 3.81
N VAL A 7 36.97 -8.89 5.03
CA VAL A 7 36.05 -9.60 5.94
C VAL A 7 35.61 -8.57 6.97
N ASP A 8 34.58 -7.81 6.62
CA ASP A 8 33.80 -7.03 7.59
C ASP A 8 33.01 -8.01 8.47
N SER A 9 33.66 -8.52 9.53
CA SER A 9 33.03 -9.10 10.73
C SER A 9 33.13 -8.06 11.84
N PRO A 10 32.03 -7.68 12.56
CA PRO A 10 31.16 -8.57 13.33
C PRO A 10 29.64 -8.38 13.12
N ALA A 11 29.20 -7.28 12.51
CA ALA A 11 27.78 -6.91 12.40
C ALA A 11 26.97 -7.88 11.50
N ASN A 12 27.59 -8.41 10.45
CA ASN A 12 26.96 -9.40 9.58
C ASN A 12 26.74 -10.74 10.31
N VAL A 13 27.65 -11.13 11.21
CA VAL A 13 27.51 -12.36 12.00
C VAL A 13 26.38 -12.21 13.01
N THR A 14 26.24 -11.04 13.64
CA THR A 14 25.15 -10.78 14.59
C THR A 14 23.79 -10.71 13.91
N GLY A 15 23.67 -10.09 12.73
CA GLY A 15 22.41 -10.03 11.99
C GLY A 15 21.93 -11.40 11.50
N LEU A 16 22.85 -12.27 11.07
CA LEU A 16 22.52 -13.65 10.69
C LEU A 16 22.09 -14.50 11.91
N GLN A 17 22.74 -14.33 13.05
CA GLN A 17 22.34 -15.00 14.29
C GLN A 17 20.94 -14.56 14.74
N ARG A 18 20.63 -13.25 14.69
CA ARG A 18 19.29 -12.73 14.97
C ARG A 18 18.25 -13.28 14.02
N LEU A 19 18.59 -13.40 12.73
CA LEU A 19 17.69 -14.01 11.76
C LEU A 19 17.37 -15.47 12.12
N GLU A 20 18.36 -16.27 12.54
CA GLU A 20 18.09 -17.65 12.99
C GLU A 20 17.20 -17.70 14.25
N MET A 21 17.33 -16.74 15.17
CA MET A 21 16.42 -16.62 16.33
C MET A 21 14.99 -16.31 15.88
N VAL A 22 14.81 -15.34 14.98
CA VAL A 22 13.51 -14.99 14.38
C VAL A 22 12.88 -16.19 13.66
N LYS A 23 13.69 -16.99 12.96
CA LYS A 23 13.23 -18.19 12.25
C LYS A 23 12.79 -19.31 13.20
N ALA A 24 13.42 -19.40 14.37
CA ALA A 24 13.13 -20.44 15.36
C ALA A 24 11.91 -20.12 16.23
N ASP A 25 11.54 -18.85 16.35
CA ASP A 25 10.39 -18.42 17.15
C ASP A 25 9.06 -18.71 16.41
N PRO A 26 8.17 -19.56 16.98
CA PRO A 26 6.90 -19.90 16.35
C PRO A 26 5.91 -18.73 16.25
N VAL A 27 6.04 -17.67 17.06
CA VAL A 27 5.10 -16.52 17.00
C VAL A 27 5.50 -15.46 15.98
N THR A 28 6.71 -15.55 15.42
CA THR A 28 7.25 -14.55 14.47
C THR A 28 6.26 -14.22 13.34
N MET A 29 5.65 -15.23 12.72
CA MET A 29 4.74 -14.98 11.60
C MET A 29 3.44 -14.29 12.02
N SER A 30 2.97 -14.51 13.25
CA SER A 30 1.82 -13.77 13.80
C SER A 30 2.17 -12.30 14.01
N ILE A 31 3.39 -12.01 14.49
CA ILE A 31 3.88 -10.63 14.65
C ILE A 31 4.06 -9.95 13.28
N VAL A 32 4.63 -10.65 12.29
CA VAL A 32 4.73 -10.14 10.91
C VAL A 32 3.35 -9.81 10.36
N ALA A 33 2.38 -10.71 10.50
CA ALA A 33 1.03 -10.48 10.01
C ALA A 33 0.37 -9.25 10.64
N GLN A 34 0.50 -9.11 11.97
CA GLN A 34 -0.02 -7.95 12.69
C GLN A 34 0.63 -6.66 12.19
N ARG A 35 1.97 -6.57 12.21
CA ARG A 35 2.68 -5.34 11.83
C ARG A 35 2.43 -4.94 10.38
N VAL A 36 2.33 -5.91 9.48
CA VAL A 36 1.95 -5.63 8.07
C VAL A 36 0.54 -5.06 7.98
N ALA A 37 -0.42 -5.66 8.70
CA ALA A 37 -1.79 -5.15 8.74
C ALA A 37 -1.86 -3.73 9.34
N ASP A 38 -1.02 -3.44 10.34
CA ASP A 38 -0.90 -2.13 11.00
C ASP A 38 -0.14 -1.08 10.15
N GLY A 39 0.41 -1.47 8.99
CA GLY A 39 0.99 -0.54 8.02
C GLY A 39 2.52 -0.58 7.93
N GLU A 40 3.20 -1.40 8.70
CA GLU A 40 4.66 -1.55 8.60
C GLU A 40 5.07 -2.41 7.39
N THR A 41 6.28 -2.18 6.89
CA THR A 41 6.89 -2.93 5.80
C THR A 41 7.89 -3.97 6.35
N LEU A 42 8.16 -5.01 5.56
CA LEU A 42 9.21 -6.00 5.89
C LEU A 42 10.59 -5.35 6.09
N LYS A 43 10.84 -4.21 5.45
CA LYS A 43 12.09 -3.46 5.60
C LYS A 43 12.18 -2.78 6.96
N GLU A 44 11.09 -2.18 7.44
CA GLU A 44 11.03 -1.55 8.76
C GLU A 44 11.17 -2.60 9.87
N MET A 45 10.45 -3.72 9.75
CA MET A 45 10.59 -4.84 10.68
C MET A 45 12.02 -5.41 10.69
N ALA A 46 12.63 -5.58 9.51
CA ALA A 46 14.00 -6.10 9.42
C ALA A 46 15.01 -5.15 10.07
N LEU A 47 14.80 -3.84 9.95
CA LEU A 47 15.62 -2.83 10.63
C LEU A 47 15.44 -2.88 12.15
N ASP A 48 14.19 -2.95 12.63
CA ASP A 48 13.84 -3.01 14.04
C ASP A 48 14.39 -4.28 14.73
N TRP A 49 14.35 -5.42 14.03
CA TRP A 49 14.92 -6.69 14.52
C TRP A 49 16.42 -6.84 14.25
N ASP A 50 17.02 -5.88 13.53
CA ASP A 50 18.42 -5.89 13.10
C ASP A 50 18.78 -7.20 12.36
N VAL A 51 17.94 -7.58 11.41
CA VAL A 51 18.13 -8.74 10.54
C VAL A 51 18.32 -8.30 9.08
N PRO A 52 19.05 -9.06 8.26
CA PRO A 52 19.21 -8.72 6.85
C PRO A 52 17.87 -8.83 6.10
N HIS A 53 17.32 -7.70 5.67
CA HIS A 53 16.00 -7.61 5.01
C HIS A 53 15.82 -8.60 3.84
N GLY A 54 16.81 -8.72 2.95
CA GLY A 54 16.72 -9.62 1.80
C GLY A 54 16.61 -11.10 2.19
N LEU A 55 17.34 -11.51 3.23
CA LEU A 55 17.30 -12.89 3.74
C LEU A 55 16.02 -13.16 4.54
N PHE A 56 15.53 -12.16 5.27
CA PHE A 56 14.25 -12.24 5.97
C PHE A 56 13.09 -12.42 4.98
N GLN A 57 13.06 -11.61 3.91
CA GLN A 57 12.08 -11.75 2.84
C GLN A 57 12.19 -13.11 2.14
N LEU A 58 13.41 -13.57 1.84
CA LEU A 58 13.64 -14.89 1.24
C LEU A 58 13.12 -16.02 2.13
N TRP A 59 13.33 -15.93 3.44
CA TRP A 59 12.83 -16.92 4.39
C TRP A 59 11.29 -16.99 4.40
N ILE A 60 10.59 -15.85 4.41
CA ILE A 60 9.12 -15.83 4.29
C ILE A 60 8.71 -16.47 2.95
N GLY A 61 9.33 -16.04 1.85
CA GLY A 61 9.08 -16.54 0.48
C GLY A 61 9.32 -18.03 0.26
N ALA A 62 10.18 -18.65 1.06
CA ALA A 62 10.55 -20.05 0.93
C ALA A 62 9.48 -21.05 1.45
N SER A 63 8.37 -20.58 2.02
CA SER A 63 7.27 -21.43 2.50
C SER A 63 5.92 -20.90 2.05
N SER A 64 5.10 -21.77 1.47
CA SER A 64 3.72 -21.46 1.08
C SER A 64 2.89 -20.96 2.26
N ASP A 65 3.05 -21.55 3.43
CA ASP A 65 2.26 -21.22 4.62
C ASP A 65 2.63 -19.83 5.16
N ARG A 66 3.93 -19.52 5.21
CA ARG A 66 4.40 -18.18 5.60
C ARG A 66 3.95 -17.12 4.61
N MET A 67 4.04 -17.42 3.33
CA MET A 67 3.55 -16.52 2.27
C MET A 67 2.04 -16.32 2.36
N ALA A 68 1.26 -17.36 2.61
CA ALA A 68 -0.20 -17.25 2.77
C ALA A 68 -0.58 -16.33 3.94
N VAL A 69 0.14 -16.43 5.08
CA VAL A 69 -0.03 -15.53 6.23
C VAL A 69 0.30 -14.09 5.84
N TYR A 70 1.43 -13.85 5.18
CA TYR A 70 1.84 -12.53 4.73
C TYR A 70 0.86 -11.91 3.72
N GLU A 71 0.40 -12.68 2.74
CA GLU A 71 -0.61 -12.25 1.77
C GLU A 71 -1.95 -11.93 2.45
N SER A 72 -2.37 -12.73 3.43
CA SER A 72 -3.58 -12.44 4.21
C SER A 72 -3.48 -11.10 4.93
N ALA A 73 -2.32 -10.78 5.51
CA ALA A 73 -2.09 -9.48 6.14
C ALA A 73 -2.11 -8.32 5.13
N LEU A 74 -1.54 -8.51 3.93
CA LEU A 74 -1.63 -7.52 2.85
C LEU A 74 -3.08 -7.27 2.41
N ARG A 75 -3.95 -8.28 2.41
CA ARG A 75 -5.39 -8.11 2.11
C ARG A 75 -6.11 -7.32 3.20
N MET A 76 -5.75 -7.50 4.48
CA MET A 76 -6.28 -6.67 5.57
C MET A 76 -5.82 -5.22 5.42
N ARG A 77 -4.55 -5.01 5.09
CA ARG A 77 -4.01 -3.68 4.81
C ARG A 77 -4.67 -3.02 3.60
N ALA A 78 -5.00 -3.78 2.55
CA ALA A 78 -5.74 -3.29 1.40
C ALA A 78 -7.10 -2.69 1.80
N ASP A 79 -7.77 -3.30 2.78
CA ASP A 79 -9.02 -2.78 3.35
C ASP A 79 -8.82 -1.41 4.03
N ALA A 80 -7.75 -1.28 4.82
CA ALA A 80 -7.36 -0.01 5.43
C ALA A 80 -7.08 1.07 4.38
N GLU A 81 -6.46 0.73 3.24
CA GLU A 81 -6.22 1.69 2.15
C GLU A 81 -7.52 2.18 1.51
N ILE A 82 -8.57 1.35 1.43
CA ILE A 82 -9.89 1.80 0.97
C ILE A 82 -10.49 2.82 1.94
N HIS A 83 -10.37 2.57 3.25
CA HIS A 83 -10.81 3.53 4.26
C HIS A 83 -10.01 4.83 4.22
N ASN A 84 -8.70 4.76 3.97
CA ASN A 84 -7.84 5.93 3.77
C ASN A 84 -8.26 6.72 2.53
N ALA A 85 -8.60 6.05 1.43
CA ALA A 85 -9.12 6.69 0.22
C ALA A 85 -10.43 7.43 0.50
N LEU A 86 -11.36 6.81 1.25
CA LEU A 86 -12.62 7.44 1.64
C LEU A 86 -12.40 8.67 2.51
N LYS A 87 -11.53 8.57 3.52
CA LYS A 87 -11.15 9.70 4.38
C LYS A 87 -10.55 10.83 3.54
N ALA A 88 -9.57 10.50 2.70
CA ALA A 88 -8.91 11.47 1.83
C ALA A 88 -9.86 12.17 0.85
N SER A 89 -10.96 11.53 0.46
CA SER A 89 -11.97 12.13 -0.42
C SER A 89 -12.94 13.09 0.29
N ARG A 90 -13.10 12.95 1.62
CA ARG A 90 -14.05 13.73 2.42
C ARG A 90 -13.41 14.93 3.10
N ASP A 91 -12.14 14.80 3.48
CA ASP A 91 -11.44 15.83 4.25
C ASP A 91 -11.16 17.07 3.39
N GLU A 92 -11.72 18.22 3.78
CA GLU A 92 -11.46 19.52 3.14
C GLU A 92 -10.10 20.11 3.52
N PHE A 93 -9.56 19.72 4.69
CA PHE A 93 -8.34 20.27 5.26
C PHE A 93 -7.25 19.21 5.42
N ILE A 94 -5.99 19.65 5.47
CA ILE A 94 -4.86 18.77 5.72
C ILE A 94 -4.75 18.50 7.22
N LEU A 95 -4.69 17.21 7.57
CA LEU A 95 -4.45 16.74 8.92
C LEU A 95 -3.02 16.16 9.03
N ASP A 96 -2.43 16.25 10.21
CA ASP A 96 -1.19 15.54 10.52
C ASP A 96 -1.44 14.04 10.80
N LYS A 97 -0.37 13.33 11.20
CA LYS A 97 -0.42 11.90 11.52
C LYS A 97 -1.26 11.57 12.76
N ASP A 98 -1.42 12.53 13.67
CA ASP A 98 -2.13 12.39 14.94
C ASP A 98 -3.60 12.83 14.79
N GLY A 99 -3.96 13.44 13.66
CA GLY A 99 -5.32 13.84 13.28
C GLY A 99 -5.62 15.32 13.50
N GLU A 100 -4.62 16.13 13.82
CA GLU A 100 -4.77 17.57 14.09
C GLU A 100 -4.65 18.40 12.80
N PHE A 101 -5.30 19.56 12.77
CA PHE A 101 -5.23 20.45 11.61
C PHE A 101 -3.84 21.05 11.44
N ILE A 102 -3.30 20.96 10.23
CA ILE A 102 -2.10 21.72 9.86
C ILE A 102 -2.53 23.16 9.57
N LEU A 103 -1.96 24.09 10.31
CA LEU A 103 -2.24 25.52 10.19
C LEU A 103 -1.21 26.21 9.27
N ASP A 104 -1.66 27.26 8.59
CA ASP A 104 -0.79 28.17 7.83
C ASP A 104 -0.07 29.17 8.76
N GLU A 105 0.72 30.07 8.17
CA GLU A 105 1.44 31.14 8.89
C GLU A 105 0.51 32.10 9.66
N ASN A 106 -0.78 32.12 9.33
CA ASN A 106 -1.80 32.95 9.96
C ASN A 106 -2.63 32.19 11.02
N GLY A 107 -2.32 30.90 11.26
CA GLY A 107 -3.06 30.05 12.19
C GLY A 107 -4.38 29.48 11.64
N ALA A 108 -4.61 29.54 10.33
CA ALA A 108 -5.81 28.99 9.69
C ALA A 108 -5.55 27.58 9.13
N PRO A 109 -6.53 26.64 9.19
CA PRO A 109 -6.37 25.31 8.62
C PRO A 109 -6.10 25.34 7.11
N ILE A 110 -5.07 24.63 6.67
CA ILE A 110 -4.70 24.56 5.25
C ILE A 110 -5.72 23.71 4.50
N LYS A 111 -6.36 24.31 3.48
CA LYS A 111 -7.24 23.57 2.58
C LYS A 111 -6.47 22.57 1.74
N LYS A 112 -7.03 21.38 1.61
CA LYS A 112 -6.47 20.30 0.82
C LYS A 112 -6.60 20.61 -0.67
N ASP A 113 -5.49 20.53 -1.41
CA ASP A 113 -5.54 20.61 -2.87
C ASP A 113 -6.28 19.38 -3.41
N VAL A 114 -7.33 19.62 -4.21
CA VAL A 114 -8.13 18.58 -4.89
C VAL A 114 -7.25 17.65 -5.73
N ARG A 115 -6.19 18.16 -6.36
CA ARG A 115 -5.23 17.35 -7.13
C ARG A 115 -4.47 16.39 -6.24
N TRP A 116 -4.05 16.87 -5.06
CA TRP A 116 -3.36 16.06 -4.06
C TRP A 116 -4.29 14.99 -3.48
N ALA A 117 -5.51 15.36 -3.09
CA ALA A 117 -6.54 14.43 -2.63
C ALA A 117 -6.81 13.33 -3.66
N ARG A 118 -6.93 13.71 -4.92
CA ARG A 118 -7.13 12.77 -6.03
C ARG A 118 -5.95 11.81 -6.19
N LEU A 119 -4.72 12.29 -6.06
CA LEU A 119 -3.53 11.45 -6.12
C LEU A 119 -3.50 10.44 -4.96
N GLN A 120 -3.79 10.88 -3.73
CA GLN A 120 -3.86 10.00 -2.56
C GLN A 120 -4.91 8.89 -2.75
N VAL A 121 -6.11 9.26 -3.19
CA VAL A 121 -7.19 8.31 -3.49
C VAL A 121 -6.74 7.31 -4.57
N ALA A 122 -6.19 7.80 -5.68
CA ALA A 122 -5.76 6.95 -6.78
C ALA A 122 -4.65 5.96 -6.36
N THR A 123 -3.67 6.43 -5.59
CA THR A 123 -2.60 5.56 -5.05
C THR A 123 -3.16 4.50 -4.13
N SER A 124 -4.02 4.87 -3.18
CA SER A 124 -4.61 3.95 -2.21
C SER A 124 -5.42 2.85 -2.91
N LEU A 125 -6.26 3.21 -3.88
CA LEU A 125 -7.00 2.26 -4.70
C LEU A 125 -6.07 1.34 -5.50
N LYS A 126 -4.98 1.89 -6.05
CA LYS A 126 -4.05 1.09 -6.86
C LYS A 126 -3.26 0.09 -6.02
N VAL A 127 -2.89 0.47 -4.82
CA VAL A 127 -2.21 -0.40 -3.86
C VAL A 127 -3.16 -1.51 -3.40
N ALA A 128 -4.39 -1.16 -3.04
CA ALA A 128 -5.42 -2.15 -2.67
C ALA A 128 -5.67 -3.17 -3.79
N GLU A 129 -5.74 -2.73 -5.06
CA GLU A 129 -5.83 -3.61 -6.24
C GLU A 129 -4.68 -4.62 -6.32
N LYS A 130 -3.46 -4.22 -5.97
CA LYS A 130 -2.27 -5.09 -6.04
C LYS A 130 -2.20 -6.10 -4.91
N TRP A 131 -2.68 -5.73 -3.73
CA TRP A 131 -2.67 -6.61 -2.56
C TRP A 131 -3.89 -7.54 -2.51
N ASP A 132 -5.03 -7.10 -3.04
CA ASP A 132 -6.24 -7.92 -3.15
C ASP A 132 -6.96 -7.69 -4.48
N SER A 133 -6.40 -8.28 -5.54
CA SER A 133 -6.98 -8.22 -6.89
C SER A 133 -8.31 -8.97 -7.00
N GLY A 134 -8.61 -9.90 -6.10
CA GLY A 134 -9.89 -10.60 -6.09
C GLY A 134 -11.04 -9.67 -5.70
N ARG A 135 -10.82 -8.81 -4.69
CA ARG A 135 -11.82 -7.85 -4.21
C ARG A 135 -11.80 -6.54 -4.99
N PHE A 136 -10.61 -6.00 -5.26
CA PHE A 136 -10.42 -4.65 -5.79
C PHE A 136 -9.85 -4.62 -7.22
N GLY A 137 -9.60 -5.79 -7.81
CA GLY A 137 -9.15 -5.91 -9.19
C GLY A 137 -10.19 -5.42 -10.22
N PRO A 138 -9.74 -5.15 -11.45
CA PRO A 138 -10.64 -4.86 -12.55
C PRO A 138 -11.53 -6.09 -12.81
N LYS A 139 -12.82 -5.97 -12.53
CA LYS A 139 -13.80 -6.98 -12.93
C LYS A 139 -14.02 -6.85 -14.43
N GLN A 140 -13.70 -7.88 -15.20
CA GLN A 140 -14.14 -7.95 -16.60
C GLN A 140 -15.67 -7.90 -16.59
N ALA A 141 -16.26 -6.93 -17.29
CA ALA A 141 -17.68 -6.95 -17.54
C ALA A 141 -17.99 -8.29 -18.22
N LYS A 142 -18.85 -9.12 -17.60
CA LYS A 142 -19.36 -10.32 -18.25
C LYS A 142 -20.07 -9.85 -19.51
N GLN A 143 -19.41 -10.02 -20.65
CA GLN A 143 -20.05 -9.88 -21.94
C GLN A 143 -20.97 -11.11 -22.05
N GLU A 144 -22.23 -10.94 -21.66
CA GLU A 144 -23.23 -11.99 -21.83
C GLU A 144 -23.30 -12.33 -23.32
N ARG A 145 -22.96 -13.58 -23.66
CA ARG A 145 -23.31 -14.18 -24.95
C ARG A 145 -24.83 -14.31 -24.97
N ASN A 146 -25.50 -13.25 -25.37
CA ASN A 146 -26.74 -13.25 -26.14
C ASN A 146 -26.95 -11.81 -26.59
N GLY A 147 -27.04 -11.62 -27.91
CA GLY A 147 -27.04 -10.31 -28.52
C GLY A 147 -28.26 -9.49 -28.10
N GLU A 148 -28.06 -8.60 -27.15
CA GLU A 148 -28.79 -7.35 -26.96
C GLU A 148 -27.90 -6.45 -26.11
N ILE A 149 -27.09 -5.63 -26.79
CA ILE A 149 -26.40 -4.51 -26.14
C ILE A 149 -27.49 -3.49 -25.84
N SER A 150 -28.00 -3.47 -24.61
CA SER A 150 -28.68 -2.28 -24.10
C SER A 150 -27.58 -1.27 -23.72
N ASP A 151 -27.66 -0.08 -24.29
CA ASP A 151 -26.66 0.99 -24.19
C ASP A 151 -26.77 1.76 -22.85
N GLU A 152 -27.28 1.10 -21.81
CA GLU A 152 -27.48 1.66 -20.48
C GLU A 152 -26.69 0.85 -19.45
N GLY A 153 -25.46 1.25 -19.15
CA GLY A 153 -24.84 0.85 -17.89
C GLY A 153 -23.32 0.86 -17.80
N ILE A 154 -22.59 0.81 -18.92
CA ILE A 154 -21.12 0.69 -18.85
C ILE A 154 -20.48 1.75 -19.74
N GLY A 155 -20.46 2.97 -19.24
CA GLY A 155 -19.81 4.10 -19.89
C GLY A 155 -19.99 5.43 -19.19
N GLU A 156 -21.04 5.59 -18.38
CA GLU A 156 -21.43 6.86 -17.76
C GLU A 156 -20.33 7.43 -16.84
N LEU A 157 -19.70 6.64 -15.97
CA LEU A 157 -18.72 7.17 -15.00
C LEU A 157 -17.40 7.58 -15.66
N ALA A 158 -16.90 6.74 -16.58
CA ALA A 158 -15.67 7.03 -17.33
C ALA A 158 -15.88 8.16 -18.35
N ARG A 159 -17.05 8.24 -19.00
CA ARG A 159 -17.43 9.37 -19.88
C ARG A 159 -17.72 10.66 -19.09
N ARG A 160 -18.33 10.60 -17.89
CA ARG A 160 -18.47 11.78 -17.02
C ARG A 160 -17.13 12.28 -16.52
N LEU A 161 -16.21 11.39 -16.14
CA LEU A 161 -14.84 11.77 -15.81
C LEU A 161 -14.12 12.38 -17.01
N ALA A 162 -14.18 11.76 -18.19
CA ALA A 162 -13.55 12.27 -19.41
C ALA A 162 -14.18 13.58 -19.92
N GLY A 163 -15.51 13.73 -19.85
CA GLY A 163 -16.24 14.94 -20.21
C GLY A 163 -15.98 16.10 -19.26
N ALA A 164 -15.84 15.83 -17.95
CA ALA A 164 -15.43 16.83 -16.97
C ALA A 164 -13.97 17.31 -17.18
N PHE A 165 -13.11 16.48 -17.78
CA PHE A 165 -11.77 16.89 -18.20
C PHE A 165 -11.77 17.76 -19.46
N ALA A 166 -12.64 17.49 -20.43
CA ALA A 166 -12.74 18.27 -21.66
C ALA A 166 -13.45 19.62 -21.48
N ALA A 167 -14.39 19.73 -20.54
CA ALA A 167 -15.12 20.97 -20.29
C ALA A 167 -14.31 22.07 -19.56
N ARG A 168 -13.15 21.74 -18.97
CA ARG A 168 -12.32 22.70 -18.21
C ARG A 168 -11.19 23.35 -19.01
N SER A 169 -10.91 22.86 -20.23
CA SER A 169 -9.96 23.48 -21.17
C SER A 169 -10.55 24.63 -21.99
N GLY A 170 -11.81 25.00 -21.75
CA GLY A 170 -12.53 26.05 -22.50
C GLY A 170 -13.07 27.21 -21.66
N LEU A 171 -12.63 27.38 -20.41
CA LEU A 171 -13.01 28.55 -19.61
C LEU A 171 -12.00 29.68 -19.83
N PRO A 172 -12.42 30.90 -20.19
CA PRO A 172 -11.53 32.05 -20.22
C PRO A 172 -11.00 32.35 -18.81
N GLY A 173 -9.77 32.86 -18.75
CA GLY A 173 -9.15 33.36 -17.52
C GLY A 173 -9.86 34.57 -16.94
#